data_AF-A0A715ZH80-F1
#
_entry.id   AF-A0A715ZH80-F1
#
_cell.length_a   1.000
_cell.length_b   1.000
_cell.length_c   1.000
_cell.angle_alpha   90.00
_cell.angle_beta   90.00
_cell.angle_gamma   90.00
#
_symmetry.space_group_name_H-M   'P 1'
#
loop_
_entity.id
_entity.type
_entity.pdbx_description
1 polymer ?
#
loop_
_entity_poly.entity_id
_entity_poly.type
_entity_poly.pdbx_seq_one_letter_code
_entity_poly.pdbx_strand_id
1 'polypeptide(L)'
;HTRYVGQKRFSLEGGESAIPALDTLTKRLRAQGVEEMVIGMAHRGRLNVLVNLLNKDPAQLFAEFEGKQTIGSGSGDVKYHMGYSSNLETPAGSLHVALAYNPSHLEIVNPVVLGQVRARQERRGEDGQAKVVGV
;
A
#
# COMPACT_ATOMS: atom_id res chain seq x y z
N HIS A 1 20.63 1.35 -7.37
CA HIS A 1 20.94 2.69 -7.92
C HIS A 1 21.50 2.68 -9.35
N THR A 2 21.68 1.52 -9.98
CA THR A 2 22.45 1.37 -11.23
C THR A 2 21.64 1.49 -12.53
N ARG A 3 20.35 1.12 -12.52
CA ARG A 3 19.54 1.00 -13.76
C ARG A 3 18.77 2.25 -14.18
N TYR A 4 18.27 3.04 -13.22
CA TYR A 4 17.53 4.28 -13.45
C TYR A 4 18.20 5.42 -12.67
N VAL A 5 19.32 5.91 -13.23
CA VAL A 5 20.12 6.99 -12.62
C VAL A 5 19.39 8.32 -12.77
N GLY A 6 19.39 9.15 -11.71
CA GLY A 6 18.74 10.47 -11.71
C GLY A 6 17.21 10.47 -11.56
N GLN A 7 16.55 9.32 -11.65
CA GLN A 7 15.10 9.21 -11.46
C GLN A 7 14.72 9.27 -9.97
N LYS A 8 13.77 10.13 -9.61
CA LYS A 8 13.24 10.23 -8.24
C LYS A 8 12.51 8.93 -7.85
N ARG A 9 12.92 8.36 -6.71
CA ARG A 9 12.36 7.10 -6.18
C ARG A 9 12.03 7.11 -4.68
N PHE A 10 12.36 8.18 -3.97
CA PHE A 10 12.14 8.32 -2.52
C PHE A 10 12.57 7.06 -1.73
N SER A 11 13.85 6.74 -1.79
CA SER A 11 14.41 5.49 -1.27
C SER A 11 14.03 5.22 0.20
N LEU A 12 13.95 3.94 0.55
CA LEU A 12 13.81 3.46 1.93
C LEU A 12 15.17 3.26 2.62
N GLU A 13 16.27 3.63 1.98
CA GLU A 13 17.60 3.53 2.60
C GLU A 13 17.66 4.25 3.96
N GLY A 14 18.13 3.54 4.99
CA GLY A 14 18.12 3.95 6.39
C GLY A 14 16.82 3.71 7.15
N GLY A 15 15.79 3.18 6.49
CA GLY A 15 14.48 2.83 7.07
C GLY A 15 14.02 1.41 6.72
N GLU A 16 14.95 0.53 6.36
CA GLU A 16 14.68 -0.81 5.81
C GLU A 16 13.86 -1.69 6.75
N SER A 17 13.97 -1.47 8.06
CA SER A 17 13.20 -2.17 9.09
C SER A 17 11.68 -1.98 8.96
N ALA A 18 11.21 -0.97 8.22
CA ALA A 18 9.79 -0.77 7.96
C ALA A 18 9.16 -1.96 7.21
N ILE A 19 9.90 -2.64 6.31
CA ILE A 19 9.37 -3.79 5.56
C ILE A 19 9.09 -4.99 6.48
N PRO A 20 10.05 -5.53 7.26
CA PRO A 20 9.76 -6.62 8.20
C PRO A 20 8.80 -6.20 9.32
N ALA A 21 8.77 -4.92 9.71
CA ALA A 21 7.79 -4.43 10.68
C ALA A 21 6.36 -4.52 10.14
N LEU A 22 6.12 -4.06 8.89
CA LEU A 22 4.83 -4.16 8.23
C LEU A 22 4.42 -5.62 7.97
N ASP A 23 5.35 -6.48 7.54
CA ASP A 23 5.10 -7.92 7.37
C ASP A 23 4.76 -8.60 8.70
N THR A 24 5.42 -8.23 9.80
CA THR A 24 5.05 -8.72 11.13
C THR A 24 3.67 -8.23 11.56
N LEU A 25 3.34 -6.97 11.25
CA LEU A 25 2.04 -6.39 11.55
C LEU A 25 0.92 -7.13 10.80
N THR A 26 1.08 -7.41 9.50
CA THR A 26 0.06 -8.12 8.71
C THR A 26 -0.24 -9.51 9.29
N LYS A 27 0.81 -10.27 9.64
CA LYS A 27 0.68 -11.60 10.27
C LYS A 27 -0.03 -11.52 11.62
N ARG A 28 0.32 -10.53 12.46
CA ARG A 28 -0.30 -10.34 13.79
C ARG A 28 -1.76 -9.94 13.68
N LEU A 29 -2.09 -8.96 12.82
CA LEU A 29 -3.47 -8.53 12.58
C LEU A 29 -4.32 -9.71 12.11
N ARG A 30 -3.81 -10.48 11.13
CA ARG A 30 -4.56 -11.61 10.62
C ARG A 30 -4.77 -12.72 11.66
N ALA A 31 -3.76 -12.98 12.50
CA ALA A 31 -3.88 -13.90 13.64
C ALA A 31 -4.90 -13.43 14.69
N GLN A 32 -5.17 -12.12 14.78
CA GLN A 32 -6.21 -11.54 15.64
C GLN A 32 -7.60 -11.48 14.98
N GLY A 33 -7.75 -12.05 13.78
CA GLY A 33 -9.04 -12.13 13.08
C GLY A 33 -9.40 -10.90 12.24
N VAL A 34 -8.47 -9.96 12.05
CA VAL A 34 -8.59 -8.87 11.09
C VAL A 34 -8.57 -9.44 9.68
N GLU A 35 -9.46 -8.95 8.82
CA GLU A 35 -9.62 -9.44 7.45
C GLU A 35 -9.13 -8.42 6.41
N GLU A 36 -9.12 -7.13 6.75
CA GLU A 36 -8.68 -6.07 5.86
C GLU A 36 -7.78 -5.04 6.56
N MET A 37 -6.72 -4.61 5.87
CA MET A 37 -5.84 -3.53 6.28
C MET A 37 -5.79 -2.46 5.18
N VAL A 38 -6.06 -1.21 5.53
CA VAL A 38 -5.95 -0.07 4.61
C VAL A 38 -4.74 0.77 5.02
N ILE A 39 -3.77 0.95 4.12
CA ILE A 39 -2.53 1.69 4.38
C ILE A 39 -2.62 3.10 3.78
N GLY A 40 -2.34 4.12 4.60
CA GLY A 40 -2.00 5.47 4.18
C GLY A 40 -0.49 5.72 4.32
N MET A 41 0.18 6.14 3.26
CA MET A 41 1.61 6.46 3.36
C MET A 41 2.03 7.57 2.39
N ALA A 42 3.06 8.32 2.79
CA ALA A 42 3.77 9.26 1.95
C ALA A 42 4.69 8.56 0.92
N HIS A 43 5.51 9.33 0.18
CA HIS A 43 6.33 8.81 -0.91
C HIS A 43 7.51 7.93 -0.47
N ARG A 44 8.07 8.17 0.73
CA ARG A 44 9.28 7.49 1.21
C ARG A 44 9.05 5.99 1.36
N GLY A 45 9.83 5.20 0.64
CA GLY A 45 9.76 3.75 0.67
C GLY A 45 8.52 3.14 0.03
N ARG A 46 7.63 3.93 -0.58
CA ARG A 46 6.39 3.43 -1.19
C ARG A 46 6.63 2.36 -2.24
N LEU A 47 7.64 2.55 -3.09
CA LEU A 47 8.00 1.55 -4.11
C LEU A 47 8.51 0.25 -3.48
N ASN A 48 9.18 0.32 -2.31
CA ASN A 48 9.61 -0.86 -1.58
C ASN A 48 8.41 -1.58 -0.95
N VAL A 49 7.44 -0.87 -0.39
CA VAL A 49 6.20 -1.48 0.13
C VAL A 49 5.40 -2.16 -0.98
N LEU A 50 5.24 -1.49 -2.13
CA LEU A 50 4.53 -2.07 -3.28
C LEU A 50 5.14 -3.41 -3.73
N VAL A 51 6.46 -3.48 -3.88
CA VAL A 51 7.13 -4.68 -4.40
C VAL A 51 7.34 -5.73 -3.31
N ASN A 52 7.90 -5.34 -2.17
CA ASN A 52 8.38 -6.31 -1.16
C ASN A 52 7.34 -6.70 -0.12
N LEU A 53 6.20 -6.00 -0.05
CA LEU A 53 5.08 -6.35 0.84
C LEU A 53 3.83 -6.71 0.04
N LEU A 54 3.41 -5.84 -0.90
CA LEU A 54 2.15 -5.99 -1.63
C LEU A 54 2.27 -6.85 -2.90
N ASN A 55 3.44 -7.43 -3.16
CA ASN A 55 3.70 -8.31 -4.30
C ASN A 55 3.34 -7.70 -5.67
N LYS A 56 3.45 -6.37 -5.81
CA LYS A 56 3.34 -5.72 -7.11
C LYS A 56 4.44 -6.23 -8.02
N ASP A 57 4.06 -6.69 -9.21
CA ASP A 57 5.00 -7.20 -10.20
C ASP A 57 6.09 -6.14 -10.51
N PRO A 58 7.38 -6.44 -10.26
CA PRO A 58 8.47 -5.54 -10.59
C PRO A 58 8.49 -5.11 -12.06
N ALA A 59 8.03 -5.96 -12.99
CA ALA A 59 7.95 -5.63 -14.40
C ALA A 59 6.98 -4.46 -14.66
N GLN A 60 5.84 -4.43 -13.95
CA GLN A 60 4.91 -3.29 -14.01
C GLN A 60 5.57 -2.02 -13.48
N LEU A 61 6.31 -2.12 -12.36
CA LEU A 61 7.03 -0.97 -11.83
C LEU A 61 8.11 -0.48 -12.80
N PHE A 62 8.85 -1.37 -13.46
CA PHE A 62 9.84 -0.98 -14.46
C PHE A 62 9.20 -0.31 -15.69
N ALA A 63 8.04 -0.78 -16.15
CA ALA A 63 7.27 -0.10 -17.19
C ALA A 63 6.85 1.33 -16.77
N GLU A 64 6.52 1.54 -15.48
CA GLU A 64 6.30 2.85 -14.84
C GLU A 64 7.54 3.76 -14.90
N PHE A 65 8.74 3.17 -14.81
CA PHE A 65 10.00 3.92 -14.97
C PHE A 65 10.32 4.27 -16.42
N GLU A 66 9.89 3.44 -17.36
CA GLU A 66 10.13 3.63 -18.80
C GLU A 66 9.05 4.46 -19.50
N GLY A 67 8.00 4.89 -18.77
CA GLY A 67 6.88 5.64 -19.33
C GLY A 67 5.94 4.81 -20.21
N LYS A 68 6.02 3.47 -20.13
CA LYS A 68 5.25 2.53 -20.94
C LYS A 68 3.92 2.10 -20.31
N GLN A 69 3.47 2.82 -19.30
CA GLN A 69 2.23 2.51 -18.60
C GLN A 69 1.02 2.86 -19.46
N THR A 70 0.11 1.89 -19.58
CA THR A 70 -1.21 2.15 -20.16
C THR A 70 -2.03 2.93 -19.15
N ILE A 71 -2.09 4.25 -19.34
CA ILE A 71 -3.02 5.09 -18.59
C ILE A 71 -4.41 4.75 -19.12
N GLY A 72 -5.31 4.32 -18.23
CA GLY A 72 -6.71 4.07 -18.57
C GLY A 72 -7.46 5.38 -18.87
N SER A 73 -8.74 5.47 -18.53
CA SER A 73 -9.48 6.72 -18.61
C SER A 73 -8.94 7.74 -17.58
N GLY A 74 -8.24 8.78 -18.04
CA GLY A 74 -7.75 9.88 -17.20
C GLY A 74 -6.36 10.36 -17.62
N SER A 75 -5.82 11.37 -16.92
CA SER A 75 -4.46 11.89 -17.15
C SER A 75 -3.36 11.05 -16.48
N GLY A 76 -3.72 10.11 -15.61
CA GLY A 76 -2.79 9.37 -14.76
C GLY A 76 -2.19 10.22 -13.64
N ASP A 77 -1.28 9.61 -12.87
CA ASP A 77 -0.47 10.27 -11.84
C ASP A 77 0.92 9.61 -11.82
N VAL A 78 1.87 10.20 -11.07
CA VAL A 78 3.21 9.65 -10.92
C VAL A 78 3.20 8.33 -10.15
N LYS A 79 4.12 7.42 -10.53
CA LYS A 79 4.26 6.04 -10.00
C LYS A 79 4.15 5.88 -8.47
N TYR A 80 4.61 6.88 -7.72
CA TYR A 80 4.61 6.90 -6.26
C TYR A 80 3.37 7.58 -5.62
N HIS A 81 2.30 7.82 -6.39
CA HIS A 81 0.96 8.22 -5.89
C HIS A 81 -0.09 7.13 -6.11
N MET A 82 0.20 6.17 -6.98
CA MET A 82 -0.74 5.11 -7.35
C MET A 82 -1.01 4.20 -6.16
N GLY A 83 -2.29 3.96 -5.87
CA GLY A 83 -2.73 2.95 -4.92
C GLY A 83 -2.51 1.54 -5.45
N TYR A 84 -2.70 0.55 -4.59
CA TYR A 84 -2.59 -0.87 -4.94
C TYR A 84 -3.41 -1.72 -3.99
N SER A 85 -3.92 -2.87 -4.43
CA SER A 85 -4.56 -3.82 -3.55
C SER A 85 -4.09 -5.24 -3.86
N SER A 86 -3.94 -6.03 -2.80
CA SER A 86 -3.49 -7.43 -2.91
C SER A 86 -4.02 -8.22 -1.71
N ASN A 87 -4.08 -9.53 -1.85
CA ASN A 87 -4.30 -10.43 -0.73
C ASN A 87 -2.95 -10.99 -0.30
N LEU A 88 -2.61 -10.84 0.98
CA LEU A 88 -1.39 -11.36 1.57
C LEU A 88 -1.71 -12.65 2.32
N GLU A 89 -1.05 -13.73 1.93
CA GLU A 89 -1.18 -15.01 2.62
C GLU A 89 -0.37 -15.01 3.91
N THR A 90 -1.02 -15.36 5.02
CA THR A 90 -0.40 -15.50 6.34
C THR A 90 -0.71 -16.90 6.90
N PRO A 91 0.01 -17.37 7.92
CA PRO A 91 -0.31 -18.65 8.57
C PRO A 91 -1.74 -18.71 9.15
N ALA A 92 -2.35 -17.57 9.46
CA ALA A 92 -3.71 -17.47 9.99
C ALA A 92 -4.78 -17.29 8.89
N GLY A 93 -4.38 -17.30 7.61
CA GLY A 93 -5.23 -17.10 6.45
C GLY A 93 -4.87 -15.84 5.64
N SER A 94 -5.65 -15.59 4.60
CA SER A 94 -5.48 -14.44 3.72
C SER A 94 -5.92 -13.14 4.40
N LEU A 95 -5.12 -12.07 4.24
CA LEU A 95 -5.43 -10.70 4.67
C LEU A 95 -5.51 -9.79 3.43
N HIS A 96 -6.64 -9.13 3.22
CA HIS A 96 -6.76 -8.16 2.14
C HIS A 96 -6.09 -6.84 2.52
N VAL A 97 -5.14 -6.38 1.71
CA VAL A 97 -4.41 -5.13 1.96
C VAL A 97 -4.63 -4.15 0.82
N ALA A 98 -5.04 -2.94 1.16
CA ALA A 98 -5.23 -1.84 0.21
C ALA A 98 -4.36 -0.64 0.59
N LEU A 99 -3.48 -0.24 -0.32
CA LEU A 99 -2.72 0.99 -0.23
C LEU A 99 -3.50 2.11 -0.92
N ALA A 100 -3.83 3.17 -0.18
CA ALA A 100 -4.60 4.28 -0.70
C ALA A 100 -3.82 5.09 -1.74
N TYR A 101 -4.55 5.65 -2.71
CA TYR A 101 -4.05 6.72 -3.58
C TYR A 101 -3.79 7.98 -2.74
N ASN A 102 -2.74 8.74 -3.06
CA ASN A 102 -2.42 9.98 -2.36
C ASN A 102 -1.79 11.02 -3.29
N PRO A 103 -2.17 12.30 -3.18
CA PRO A 103 -1.46 13.38 -3.88
C PRO A 103 -0.10 13.68 -3.20
N SER A 104 0.64 14.62 -3.78
CA SER A 104 1.89 15.15 -3.19
C SER A 104 1.71 15.84 -1.83
N HIS A 105 0.50 16.33 -1.51
CA HIS A 105 0.21 17.02 -0.26
C HIS A 105 0.25 16.03 0.90
N LEU A 106 1.29 16.14 1.73
CA LEU A 106 1.52 15.20 2.82
C LEU A 106 0.39 15.24 3.86
N GLU A 107 0.21 14.12 4.57
CA GLU A 107 -0.79 13.91 5.62
C GLU A 107 -2.28 13.97 5.21
N ILE A 108 -2.63 14.53 4.05
CA ILE A 108 -4.04 14.63 3.62
C ILE A 108 -4.67 13.28 3.32
N VAL A 109 -3.86 12.24 3.10
CA VAL A 109 -4.34 10.86 2.91
C VAL A 109 -4.89 10.25 4.20
N ASN A 110 -4.49 10.74 5.37
CA ASN A 110 -4.86 10.16 6.66
C ASN A 110 -6.39 10.18 6.88
N PRO A 111 -7.11 11.32 6.78
CA PRO A 111 -8.57 11.33 6.90
C PRO A 111 -9.25 10.52 5.79
N VAL A 112 -8.66 10.45 4.60
CA VAL A 112 -9.19 9.64 3.49
C VAL A 112 -9.16 8.14 3.86
N VAL A 113 -8.06 7.66 4.42
CA VAL A 113 -7.93 6.28 4.90
C VAL A 113 -8.88 5.99 6.04
N LEU A 114 -9.03 6.90 7.01
CA LEU A 114 -10.01 6.76 8.09
C LEU A 114 -11.44 6.62 7.54
N GLY A 115 -11.81 7.43 6.54
CA GLY A 115 -13.10 7.31 5.86
C GLY A 115 -13.27 5.98 5.12
N GLN A 116 -12.24 5.51 4.41
CA GLN A 116 -12.26 4.21 3.73
C GLN A 116 -12.42 3.05 4.71
N VAL A 117 -11.69 3.07 5.82
CA VAL A 117 -11.79 2.08 6.89
C VAL A 117 -13.19 2.10 7.46
N ARG A 118 -13.71 3.27 7.84
CA ARG A 118 -15.05 3.42 8.40
C ARG A 118 -16.13 2.85 7.47
N ALA A 119 -16.06 3.18 6.18
CA ALA A 119 -17.01 2.65 5.19
C ALA A 119 -16.95 1.12 5.07
N ARG A 120 -15.75 0.53 5.12
CA ARG A 120 -15.57 -0.94 5.09
C ARG A 120 -16.05 -1.61 6.38
N GLN A 121 -15.82 -0.98 7.54
CA GLN A 121 -16.35 -1.44 8.83
C GLN A 121 -17.89 -1.44 8.81
N GLU A 122 -18.52 -0.35 8.35
CA GLU A 122 -19.99 -0.27 8.25
C GLU A 122 -20.57 -1.33 7.31
N ARG A 123 -19.91 -1.57 6.17
CA ARG A 123 -20.31 -2.62 5.22
C ARG A 123 -20.29 -4.03 5.83
N ARG A 124 -19.47 -4.26 6.85
CA ARG A 124 -19.31 -5.55 7.54
C ARG A 124 -20.26 -5.75 8.72
N GLY A 125 -21.02 -4.72 9.12
CA GLY A 125 -22.00 -4.82 10.19
C GLY A 125 -21.39 -4.79 11.60
N GLU A 126 -22.02 -5.51 12.54
CA GLU A 126 -21.78 -5.42 13.99
C GLU A 126 -20.30 -5.63 14.39
N ASP A 127 -19.62 -6.60 13.77
CA ASP A 127 -18.20 -6.90 14.05
C ASP A 127 -17.20 -6.13 13.17
N GLY A 128 -17.68 -5.25 12.28
CA GLY A 128 -16.85 -4.63 11.25
C GLY A 128 -15.62 -3.90 11.79
N GLN A 129 -15.73 -3.26 12.96
CA GLN A 129 -14.61 -2.54 13.60
C GLN A 129 -13.45 -3.45 13.99
N ALA A 130 -13.72 -4.71 14.33
CA ALA A 130 -12.69 -5.71 14.64
C ALA A 130 -12.07 -6.33 13.37
N LYS A 131 -12.71 -6.15 12.21
CA LYS A 131 -12.33 -6.79 10.94
C LYS A 131 -11.51 -5.92 10.01
N VAL A 132 -11.56 -4.60 10.17
CA VAL A 132 -10.90 -3.65 9.26
C VAL A 132 -10.12 -2.62 10.06
N VAL A 133 -8.84 -2.49 9.75
CA VAL A 133 -7.94 -1.52 10.40
C VAL A 133 -7.29 -0.59 9.37
N GLY A 134 -7.07 0.66 9.78
CA GLY A 134 -6.24 1.62 9.06
C GLY A 134 -4.86 1.68 9.66
N VAL A 135 -3.83 1.77 8.81
CA VAL A 135 -2.41 1.90 9.19
C VAL A 135 -1.77 3.05 8.43
#